data_AF-A0A7X7JZK4-F1
#
_entry.id   AF-A0A7X7JZK4-F1
#
_cell.length_a   1.000
_cell.length_b   1.000
_cell.length_c   1.000
_cell.angle_alpha   90.00
_cell.angle_beta   90.00
_cell.angle_gamma   90.00
#
_symmetry.space_group_name_H-M   'P 1'
#
loop_
_entity.id
_entity.type
_entity.pdbx_description
1 polymer ?
#
loop_
_entity_poly.entity_id
_entity_poly.type
_entity_poly.pdbx_seq_one_letter_code
_entity_poly.pdbx_strand_id
1 'polypeptide(L)'
;MVSDDLLKILRCPYCVSGETRKAGEDPGRLELVRDVWLVCQEPDCGRKYPIRDDIPVMLIEEGDKWIETPVSSLPVPPPGD
;
A
#
# COMPACT_ATOMS: atom_id res chain seq x y z
N MET A 1 16.55 -2.64 -1.75
CA MET A 1 15.87 -3.32 -0.62
C MET A 1 15.49 -2.29 0.43
N VAL A 2 14.19 -2.02 0.53
CA VAL A 2 13.61 -1.14 1.56
C VAL A 2 13.80 -1.78 2.94
N SER A 3 14.18 -1.02 3.97
CA SER A 3 14.44 -1.59 5.30
C SER A 3 13.15 -1.98 6.03
N ASP A 4 13.17 -3.09 6.77
CA ASP A 4 12.05 -3.57 7.62
C ASP A 4 11.53 -2.50 8.58
N ASP A 5 12.43 -1.68 9.13
CA ASP A 5 12.04 -0.62 10.06
C ASP A 5 11.31 0.53 9.34
N LEU A 6 11.65 0.83 8.09
CA LEU A 6 10.87 1.80 7.31
C LEU A 6 9.46 1.27 7.03
N LEU A 7 9.35 -0.01 6.66
CA LEU A 7 8.06 -0.67 6.42
C LEU A 7 7.14 -0.64 7.65
N LYS A 8 7.70 -0.80 8.86
CA LYS A 8 6.95 -0.69 10.11
C LYS A 8 6.36 0.70 10.36
N ILE A 9 6.97 1.76 9.80
CA ILE A 9 6.52 3.16 9.98
C ILE A 9 5.54 3.55 8.86
N LEU A 10 5.67 2.97 7.66
CA LEU A 10 4.83 3.32 6.52
C LEU A 10 3.35 2.97 6.78
N ARG A 11 2.47 3.92 6.44
CA ARG A 11 1.02 3.76 6.51
C ARG A 11 0.36 4.15 5.20
N CYS A 12 -0.80 3.56 4.94
CA CYS A 12 -1.65 3.87 3.81
C CYS A 12 -2.05 5.37 3.89
N PRO A 13 -1.67 6.21 2.92
CA PRO A 13 -1.91 7.65 2.94
C PRO A 13 -3.39 7.98 2.99
N TYR A 14 -4.23 7.16 2.35
CA TYR A 14 -5.68 7.30 2.40
C TYR A 14 -6.25 7.08 3.81
N CYS A 15 -5.75 6.08 4.54
CA CYS A 15 -6.32 5.69 5.84
C CYS A 15 -5.81 6.50 7.03
N VAL A 16 -4.81 7.36 6.84
CA VAL A 16 -4.22 8.18 7.92
C VAL A 16 -4.45 9.69 7.76
N SER A 17 -5.04 10.12 6.64
CA SER A 17 -5.18 11.53 6.27
C SER A 17 -6.64 12.00 6.29
N GLY A 18 -6.86 13.23 6.75
CA GLY A 18 -8.13 13.95 6.59
C GLY A 18 -9.37 13.19 7.10
N GLU A 19 -10.45 13.30 6.33
CA GLU A 19 -11.76 12.69 6.63
C GLU A 19 -11.80 11.17 6.40
N THR A 20 -10.83 10.62 5.66
CA THR A 20 -10.73 9.19 5.34
C THR A 20 -9.93 8.40 6.38
N ARG A 21 -9.47 9.09 7.44
CA ARG A 21 -8.72 8.48 8.55
C ARG A 21 -9.54 7.37 9.22
N LYS A 22 -8.96 6.18 9.32
CA LYS A 22 -9.57 5.06 10.06
C LYS A 22 -9.42 5.24 11.56
N ALA A 23 -10.38 4.68 12.31
CA ALA A 23 -10.37 4.72 13.76
C ALA A 23 -9.24 3.86 14.35
N GLY A 24 -8.83 4.15 15.58
CA GLY A 24 -7.78 3.43 16.29
C GLY A 24 -6.48 4.22 16.42
N GLU A 25 -5.54 3.66 17.19
CA GLU A 25 -4.27 4.30 17.52
C GLU A 25 -3.24 4.20 16.38
N ASP A 26 -3.30 3.12 15.58
CA ASP A 26 -2.34 2.85 14.50
C ASP A 26 -3.01 2.36 13.21
N PRO A 27 -3.84 3.20 12.57
CA PRO A 27 -4.57 2.86 11.35
C PRO A 27 -3.67 2.85 10.11
N GLY A 28 -4.10 2.14 9.07
CA GLY A 28 -3.48 2.15 7.75
C GLY A 28 -2.23 1.30 7.66
N ARG A 29 -2.10 0.23 8.46
CA ARG A 29 -0.96 -0.69 8.38
C ARG A 29 -0.81 -1.26 6.96
N LEU A 30 0.44 -1.38 6.52
CA LEU A 30 0.81 -1.93 5.22
C LEU A 30 1.57 -3.24 5.41
N GLU A 31 1.32 -4.19 4.51
CA GLU A 31 2.08 -5.43 4.40
C GLU A 31 2.86 -5.42 3.08
N LEU A 32 4.15 -5.77 3.16
CA LEU A 32 4.98 -5.97 1.98
C LEU A 32 4.62 -7.33 1.36
N VAL A 33 4.20 -7.32 0.10
CA VAL A 33 3.84 -8.52 -0.65
C VAL A 33 4.76 -8.64 -1.86
N ARG A 34 5.38 -9.82 -2.01
CA ARG A 34 6.27 -10.17 -3.15
C ARG A 34 7.40 -9.15 -3.37
N ASP A 35 7.83 -8.47 -2.31
CA ASP A 35 8.88 -7.44 -2.29
C ASP A 35 8.64 -6.20 -3.18
N VAL A 36 7.49 -6.11 -3.85
CA VAL A 36 7.20 -5.06 -4.85
C VAL A 36 5.82 -4.41 -4.68
N TRP A 37 5.08 -4.77 -3.63
CA TRP A 37 3.76 -4.21 -3.32
C TRP A 37 3.59 -3.93 -1.83
N LEU A 38 2.94 -2.82 -1.51
CA LEU A 38 2.47 -2.50 -0.16
C LEU A 38 0.94 -2.58 -0.13
N VAL A 39 0.39 -3.51 0.64
CA VAL A 39 -1.05 -3.77 0.71
C VAL A 39 -1.62 -3.25 2.01
N CYS A 40 -2.66 -2.41 1.92
CA CYS A 40 -3.37 -1.90 3.09
C CYS A 40 -4.17 -3.00 3.79
N GLN A 41 -4.02 -3.09 5.10
CA GLN A 41 -4.66 -4.10 5.95
C GLN A 41 -6.01 -3.63 6.54
N GLU A 42 -6.43 -2.40 6.24
CA GLU A 42 -7.74 -1.90 6.67
C GLU A 42 -8.86 -2.65 5.93
N PRO A 43 -9.87 -3.22 6.65
CA PRO A 43 -10.87 -4.12 6.07
C PRO A 43 -11.66 -3.57 4.88
N ASP A 44 -11.80 -2.25 4.80
CA ASP A 44 -12.62 -1.54 3.82
C ASP A 44 -11.79 -0.59 2.92
N CYS A 45 -10.46 -0.72 2.91
CA CYS A 45 -9.58 0.08 2.05
C CYS A 45 -9.15 -0.68 0.79
N GLY A 46 -8.55 -1.86 0.94
CA GLY A 46 -8.13 -2.73 -0.17
C GLY A 46 -7.05 -2.19 -1.12
N ARG A 47 -6.55 -0.95 -0.92
CA ARG A 47 -5.54 -0.30 -1.77
C ARG A 47 -4.20 -1.03 -1.73
N LYS A 48 -3.53 -1.06 -2.89
CA LYS A 48 -2.26 -1.75 -3.09
C LYS A 48 -1.32 -0.83 -3.84
N TYR A 49 -0.22 -0.43 -3.21
CA TYR A 49 0.73 0.54 -3.73
C TYR A 49 1.94 -0.18 -4.31
N PRO A 50 2.31 0.07 -5.58
CA PRO A 50 3.47 -0.57 -6.17
C PRO A 50 4.76 0.05 -5.63
N ILE A 51 5.81 -0.75 -5.53
CA ILE A 51 7.19 -0.29 -5.35
C ILE A 51 7.85 -0.34 -6.73
N ARG A 52 8.28 0.82 -7.24
CA ARG A 52 8.95 0.95 -8.54
C ARG A 52 10.34 1.53 -8.31
N ASP A 53 11.37 0.92 -8.89
CA ASP A 53 12.77 1.35 -8.71
C ASP A 53 13.18 1.52 -7.24
N ASP A 54 12.79 0.55 -6.38
CA ASP A 54 12.96 0.59 -4.91
C ASP A 54 12.23 1.76 -4.20
N ILE A 55 11.38 2.51 -4.89
CA ILE A 55 10.62 3.65 -4.35
C ILE A 55 9.13 3.25 -4.21
N PRO A 56 8.57 3.26 -2.98
CA PRO A 56 7.14 3.10 -2.77
C PRO A 56 6.34 4.23 -3.42
N VAL A 57 5.45 3.89 -4.35
CA VAL A 57 4.57 4.87 -5.00
C VAL A 57 3.32 5.07 -4.14
N MET A 58 3.45 5.95 -3.15
CA MET A 58 2.42 6.23 -2.13
C MET A 58 1.36 7.25 -2.61
N LEU A 59 0.96 7.19 -3.88
CA LEU A 59 -0.11 8.01 -4.45
C LEU A 59 -1.45 7.27 -4.30
N ILE A 60 -2.51 7.97 -3.90
CA ILE A 60 -3.82 7.36 -3.66
C ILE A 60 -4.39 6.78 -4.97
N GLU A 61 -4.24 7.52 -6.07
CA GLU A 61 -4.71 7.13 -7.40
C GLU A 61 -4.02 5.85 -7.89
N GLU A 62 -2.74 5.68 -7.56
CA GLU A 62 -2.00 4.45 -7.87
C GLU A 62 -2.51 3.27 -7.05
N GLY A 63 -2.83 3.50 -5.77
CA GLY A 63 -3.43 2.47 -4.91
C GLY A 63 -4.84 2.04 -5.35
N ASP A 64 -5.63 2.99 -5.87
CA ASP A 64 -7.01 2.78 -6.32
C ASP A 64 -7.10 1.82 -7.51
N LYS A 65 -6.13 1.89 -8.44
CA LYS A 65 -6.06 1.01 -9.62
C LYS A 65 -6.10 -0.49 -9.27
N TRP A 66 -5.71 -0.86 -8.05
CA TRP A 66 -5.51 -2.25 -7.64
C TRP A 66 -6.50 -2.75 -6.58
N ILE A 67 -7.48 -1.95 -6.14
CA ILE A 67 -8.44 -2.34 -5.09
C ILE A 67 -9.11 -3.68 -5.43
N GLU A 68 -9.62 -3.80 -6.66
CA GLU A 68 -10.33 -4.99 -7.15
C GLU A 68 -9.40 -6.14 -7.57
N THR A 69 -8.08 -5.90 -7.66
CA THR A 69 -7.13 -6.96 -8.02
C THR A 69 -6.82 -7.82 -6.79
N PRO A 70 -7.07 -9.14 -6.82
CA PRO A 70 -6.67 -10.03 -5.74
C PRO A 70 -5.15 -9.98 -5.51
N VAL A 71 -4.71 -10.07 -4.25
CA VAL A 71 -3.27 -10.04 -3.90
C VAL A 71 -2.48 -11.13 -4.63
N SER A 72 -3.09 -12.31 -4.84
CA SER A 72 -2.51 -13.42 -5.60
C SER A 72 -2.27 -13.10 -7.08
N SER A 73 -3.01 -12.14 -7.64
CA SER A 73 -3.01 -11.77 -9.05
C SER A 73 -2.21 -10.51 -9.36
N LEU A 74 -1.56 -9.92 -8.36
CA LEU A 74 -0.71 -8.74 -8.54
C LEU A 74 0.49 -9.06 -9.45
N PRO A 75 0.76 -8.25 -10.49
CA PRO A 75 1.87 -8.47 -11.41
C PRO A 75 3.23 -8.22 -10.73
N VAL A 76 4.26 -8.92 -11.21
CA VAL A 76 5.66 -8.77 -10.80
C VAL A 76 6.52 -8.76 -12.08
N PRO A 77 7.20 -7.65 -12.42
CA PRO A 77 7.22 -6.38 -11.70
C PRO A 77 5.85 -5.66 -11.79
N PRO A 78 5.56 -4.73 -10.85
CA PRO A 78 4.42 -3.84 -11.00
C PRO A 78 4.53 -3.03 -12.29
N PRO A 79 3.44 -2.84 -13.05
CA PRO A 79 3.49 -1.99 -14.24
C PRO A 79 3.78 -0.54 -13.82
N GLY A 80 4.58 0.15 -14.61
CA GLY A 80 4.76 1.60 -14.56
C GLY A 80 4.15 2.23 -15.81
N ASP A 81 3.64 3.45 -15.66
CA ASP A 81 3.45 4.35 -16.80
C ASP A 81 4.80 4.87 -17.31
#